data_AF-A0A7H4PL96-F1
#
_entry.id   AF-A0A7H4PL96-F1
#
_cell.length_a   1.000
_cell.length_b   1.000
_cell.length_c   1.000
_cell.angle_alpha   90.00
_cell.angle_beta   90.00
_cell.angle_gamma   90.00
#
_symmetry.space_group_name_H-M   'P 1'
#
loop_
_entity.id
_entity.type
_entity.pdbx_description
1 polymer ?
#
loop_
_entity_poly.entity_id
_entity_poly.type
_entity_poly.pdbx_seq_one_letter_code
_entity_poly.pdbx_strand_id
1 'polypeptide(L)'
;MRFAQTHEAAGFDRLLVGHWSDQPDGFLVTALAGLSTQKIGFLLAHRPGFVSPTLAARKFATLEHLLGGRLAVHIISGGNDAEQRRDGDYLDHDQRYARTDAFLETVRKVWTAEQPVDIANDFYQAEQAWSAIRPLQKPHIPLYFGGSSEAAIAVAGKHANVFALWGESLAQTAENHPACAGRGGETSARNRLQRLVPADYRRDRSRGLGESRAYPARPPPSGRRRAEAVSKPSPTASGRSVCGRRRRRARWWINACGPGSRSW
;
A
#
# COMPACT_ATOMS: atom_id res chain seq x y z
N MET A 1 5.17 -14.61 -2.25
CA MET A 1 4.75 -15.79 -3.03
C MET A 1 3.88 -16.75 -2.21
N ARG A 2 4.43 -17.57 -1.27
CA ARG A 2 3.63 -18.57 -0.51
C ARG A 2 2.37 -17.99 0.15
N PHE A 3 2.47 -16.82 0.77
CA PHE A 3 1.33 -16.13 1.36
C PHE A 3 0.18 -15.95 0.35
N ALA A 4 0.48 -15.46 -0.86
CA ALA A 4 -0.55 -15.22 -1.87
C ALA A 4 -1.17 -16.52 -2.39
N GLN A 5 -0.36 -17.56 -2.60
CA GLN A 5 -0.81 -18.89 -3.02
C GLN A 5 -1.72 -19.55 -1.98
N THR A 6 -1.40 -19.42 -0.69
CA THR A 6 -2.26 -19.95 0.38
C THR A 6 -3.63 -19.26 0.42
N HIS A 7 -3.68 -17.93 0.22
CA HIS A 7 -4.97 -17.21 0.20
C HIS A 7 -5.77 -17.53 -1.07
N GLU A 8 -5.10 -17.71 -2.22
CA GLU A 8 -5.74 -18.20 -3.43
C GLU A 8 -6.36 -19.59 -3.22
N ALA A 9 -5.59 -20.54 -2.65
CA ALA A 9 -6.09 -21.89 -2.35
C ALA A 9 -7.22 -21.89 -1.32
N ALA A 10 -7.26 -20.91 -0.42
CA ALA A 10 -8.32 -20.74 0.56
C ALA A 10 -9.57 -20.02 -0.01
N GLY A 11 -9.55 -19.61 -1.28
CA GLY A 11 -10.70 -19.01 -1.96
C GLY A 11 -10.96 -17.54 -1.59
N PHE A 12 -9.91 -16.78 -1.24
CA PHE A 12 -10.03 -15.33 -1.10
C PHE A 12 -10.14 -14.64 -2.46
N ASP A 13 -10.99 -13.62 -2.54
CA ASP A 13 -11.22 -12.88 -3.78
C ASP A 13 -10.02 -11.97 -4.13
N ARG A 14 -9.48 -11.27 -3.12
CA ARG A 14 -8.38 -10.31 -3.30
C ARG A 14 -7.42 -10.24 -2.10
N LEU A 15 -6.18 -9.82 -2.36
CA LEU A 15 -5.18 -9.47 -1.35
C LEU A 15 -4.94 -7.97 -1.32
N LEU A 16 -5.06 -7.36 -0.14
CA LEU A 16 -4.64 -5.98 0.09
C LEU A 16 -3.12 -5.93 0.26
N VAL A 17 -2.46 -5.14 -0.59
CA VAL A 17 -1.04 -4.78 -0.46
C VAL A 17 -1.00 -3.36 0.10
N GLY A 18 -0.74 -3.25 1.40
CA GLY A 18 -0.71 -1.98 2.11
C GLY A 18 0.51 -1.11 1.76
N HIS A 19 0.49 0.14 2.22
CA HIS A 19 1.50 1.14 1.92
C HIS A 19 1.89 1.87 3.21
N TRP A 20 3.19 1.99 3.44
CA TRP A 20 3.80 2.78 4.51
C TRP A 20 5.18 3.24 4.05
N SER A 21 5.63 4.39 4.57
CA SER A 21 6.95 4.99 4.38
C SER A 21 8.13 4.07 4.72
N ASP A 22 7.93 3.11 5.61
CA ASP A 22 8.98 2.18 6.08
C ASP A 22 8.81 0.73 5.60
N GLN A 23 7.85 0.47 4.71
CA GLN A 23 7.58 -0.87 4.17
C GLN A 23 7.99 -0.98 2.70
N PRO A 24 8.15 -2.21 2.18
CA PRO A 24 8.53 -2.40 0.77
C PRO A 24 7.50 -1.87 -0.22
N ASP A 25 7.99 -1.46 -1.39
CA ASP A 25 7.17 -0.89 -2.46
C ASP A 25 6.05 -1.86 -2.90
N GLY A 26 4.81 -1.36 -2.86
CA GLY A 26 3.62 -2.14 -3.15
C GLY A 26 3.53 -2.62 -4.60
N PHE A 27 4.08 -1.89 -5.59
CA PHE A 27 4.06 -2.34 -6.99
C PHE A 27 4.94 -3.58 -7.14
N LEU A 28 6.15 -3.57 -6.58
CA LEU A 28 7.09 -4.69 -6.66
C LEU A 28 6.54 -5.92 -5.94
N VAL A 29 6.00 -5.73 -4.73
CA VAL A 29 5.38 -6.82 -3.96
C VAL A 29 4.19 -7.41 -4.73
N THR A 30 3.34 -6.57 -5.31
CA THR A 30 2.17 -7.01 -6.08
C THR A 30 2.56 -7.76 -7.34
N ALA A 31 3.56 -7.29 -8.09
CA ALA A 31 4.05 -7.98 -9.29
C ALA A 31 4.59 -9.37 -8.95
N LEU A 32 5.46 -9.48 -7.93
CA LEU A 32 6.03 -10.76 -7.50
C LEU A 32 4.93 -11.73 -7.01
N ALA A 33 4.00 -11.24 -6.20
CA ALA A 33 2.92 -12.06 -5.68
C ALA A 33 1.97 -12.51 -6.78
N GLY A 34 1.60 -11.62 -7.69
CA GLY A 34 0.60 -11.89 -8.72
C GLY A 34 1.09 -12.75 -9.87
N LEU A 35 2.39 -12.70 -10.20
CA LEU A 35 3.01 -13.67 -11.12
C LEU A 35 3.13 -15.08 -10.50
N SER A 36 2.99 -15.21 -9.18
CA SER A 36 3.01 -16.49 -8.48
C SER A 36 1.62 -17.10 -8.25
N THR A 37 0.55 -16.46 -8.74
CA THR A 37 -0.85 -16.84 -8.56
C THR A 37 -1.63 -16.76 -9.87
N GLN A 38 -2.77 -17.45 -9.96
CA GLN A 38 -3.53 -17.60 -11.22
C GLN A 38 -4.90 -16.92 -11.21
N LYS A 39 -5.54 -16.76 -10.05
CA LYS A 39 -6.95 -16.38 -9.91
C LYS A 39 -7.18 -15.23 -8.92
N ILE A 40 -6.46 -15.20 -7.81
CA ILE A 40 -6.67 -14.19 -6.75
C ILE A 40 -6.39 -12.79 -7.29
N GLY A 41 -7.26 -11.84 -6.95
CA GLY A 41 -7.07 -10.44 -7.27
C GLY A 41 -6.12 -9.73 -6.32
N PHE A 42 -5.67 -8.55 -6.71
CA PHE A 42 -4.83 -7.69 -5.89
C PHE A 42 -5.49 -6.33 -5.72
N LEU A 43 -5.44 -5.84 -4.49
CA LEU A 43 -5.89 -4.52 -4.12
C LEU A 43 -4.65 -3.74 -3.68
N LEU A 44 -4.07 -2.97 -4.61
CA LEU A 44 -2.83 -2.23 -4.39
C LEU A 44 -3.14 -0.90 -3.71
N ALA A 45 -2.67 -0.69 -2.48
CA ALA A 45 -2.75 0.62 -1.84
C ALA A 45 -1.85 1.61 -2.58
N HIS A 46 -2.42 2.73 -3.00
CA HIS A 46 -1.70 3.80 -3.65
C HIS A 46 -2.04 5.14 -3.03
N ARG A 47 -0.98 5.91 -2.79
CA ARG A 47 -1.05 7.23 -2.19
C ARG A 47 -0.70 8.30 -3.23
N PRO A 48 -1.67 9.15 -3.63
CA PRO A 48 -1.41 10.25 -4.54
C PRO A 48 -0.40 11.26 -3.99
N GLY A 49 0.47 11.78 -4.86
CA GLY A 49 1.45 12.83 -4.53
C GLY A 49 2.92 12.42 -4.66
N PHE A 50 3.23 11.12 -4.54
CA PHE A 50 4.62 10.62 -4.58
C PHE A 50 5.08 10.21 -5.97
N VAL A 51 4.14 9.96 -6.88
CA VAL A 51 4.39 9.60 -8.27
C VAL A 51 3.52 10.50 -9.14
N SER A 52 4.08 11.04 -10.22
CA SER A 52 3.31 11.80 -11.20
C SER A 52 2.12 10.97 -11.73
N PRO A 53 0.91 11.53 -11.85
CA PRO A 53 -0.28 10.78 -12.25
C PRO A 53 -0.16 10.15 -13.64
N THR A 54 0.54 10.78 -14.58
CA THR A 54 0.77 10.22 -15.93
C THR A 54 1.64 8.96 -15.86
N LEU A 55 2.66 8.96 -15.00
CA LEU A 55 3.48 7.78 -14.73
C LEU A 55 2.69 6.71 -13.96
N ALA A 56 1.92 7.11 -12.95
CA ALA A 56 1.10 6.18 -12.18
C ALA A 56 0.08 5.45 -13.07
N ALA A 57 -0.62 6.18 -13.96
CA ALA A 57 -1.56 5.60 -14.92
C ALA A 57 -0.92 4.49 -15.76
N ARG A 58 0.31 4.71 -16.27
CA ARG A 58 1.09 3.70 -16.99
C ARG A 58 1.47 2.53 -16.09
N LYS A 59 2.00 2.79 -14.89
CA LYS A 59 2.41 1.75 -13.94
C LYS A 59 1.25 0.83 -13.57
N PHE A 60 0.07 1.39 -13.32
CA PHE A 60 -1.13 0.62 -13.01
C PHE A 60 -1.57 -0.25 -14.19
N ALA A 61 -1.67 0.32 -15.40
CA ALA A 61 -2.04 -0.44 -16.58
C ALA A 61 -1.02 -1.56 -16.87
N THR A 62 0.28 -1.27 -16.81
CA THR A 62 1.33 -2.29 -16.95
C THR A 62 1.18 -3.40 -15.92
N LEU A 63 0.99 -3.06 -14.65
CA LEU A 63 0.82 -4.06 -13.60
C LEU A 63 -0.45 -4.88 -13.83
N GLU A 64 -1.57 -4.26 -14.18
CA GLU A 64 -2.80 -4.97 -14.52
C GLU A 64 -2.59 -5.98 -15.65
N HIS A 65 -1.85 -5.61 -16.70
CA HIS A 65 -1.49 -6.52 -17.80
C HIS A 65 -0.66 -7.70 -17.31
N LEU A 66 0.35 -7.47 -16.46
CA LEU A 66 1.13 -8.54 -15.84
C LEU A 66 0.27 -9.47 -14.99
N LEU A 67 -0.83 -8.97 -14.43
CA LEU A 67 -1.75 -9.72 -13.60
C LEU A 67 -2.93 -10.32 -14.38
N GLY A 68 -3.06 -10.06 -15.69
CA GLY A 68 -4.19 -10.53 -16.50
C GLY A 68 -5.53 -9.94 -16.05
N GLY A 69 -5.59 -8.63 -15.75
CA GLY A 69 -6.84 -7.95 -15.37
C GLY A 69 -7.22 -8.11 -13.89
N ARG A 70 -6.35 -8.69 -13.06
CA ARG A 70 -6.64 -8.98 -11.64
C ARG A 70 -6.30 -7.83 -10.67
N LEU A 71 -5.98 -6.64 -11.17
CA LEU A 71 -5.61 -5.49 -10.34
C LEU A 71 -6.83 -4.62 -10.00
N ALA A 72 -6.93 -4.19 -8.76
CA ALA A 72 -7.68 -3.02 -8.33
C ALA A 72 -6.75 -2.11 -7.52
N VAL A 73 -7.04 -0.81 -7.50
CA VAL A 73 -6.23 0.17 -6.76
C VAL A 73 -7.03 0.71 -5.59
N HIS A 74 -6.47 0.63 -4.38
CA HIS A 74 -7.04 1.23 -3.18
C HIS A 74 -6.38 2.58 -2.93
N ILE A 75 -7.12 3.65 -3.14
CA ILE A 75 -6.63 5.01 -2.96
C ILE A 75 -6.67 5.37 -1.49
N ILE A 76 -5.53 5.83 -0.99
CA ILE A 76 -5.35 6.32 0.39
C ILE A 76 -4.76 7.74 0.34
N SER A 77 -5.30 8.68 1.10
CA SER A 77 -4.85 10.08 1.09
C SER A 77 -3.90 10.45 2.24
N GLY A 78 -3.53 9.49 3.09
CA GLY A 78 -2.60 9.71 4.21
C GLY A 78 -3.29 10.15 5.51
N GLY A 79 -3.47 9.21 6.45
CA GLY A 79 -4.18 9.45 7.71
C GLY A 79 -3.31 9.86 8.90
N ASN A 80 -1.98 9.95 8.75
CA ASN A 80 -1.07 10.33 9.83
C ASN A 80 0.04 11.26 9.32
N ASP A 81 0.09 12.48 9.84
CA ASP A 81 1.03 13.51 9.41
C ASP A 81 2.50 13.15 9.66
N ALA A 82 2.80 12.53 10.80
CA ALA A 82 4.17 12.13 11.12
C ALA A 82 4.67 11.02 10.18
N GLU A 83 3.77 10.15 9.73
CA GLU A 83 4.05 9.13 8.72
C GLU A 83 4.23 9.77 7.34
N GLN A 84 3.32 10.65 6.92
CA GLN A 84 3.38 11.39 5.65
C GLN A 84 4.68 12.17 5.46
N ARG A 85 5.14 12.85 6.52
CA ARG A 85 6.36 13.64 6.49
C ARG A 85 7.61 12.80 6.31
N ARG A 86 7.59 11.49 6.60
CA ARG A 86 8.74 10.60 6.33
C ARG A 86 9.02 10.47 4.84
N ASP A 87 7.99 10.60 4.02
CA ASP A 87 8.11 10.65 2.57
C ASP A 87 8.13 12.09 2.01
N GLY A 88 8.23 13.09 2.88
CA GLY A 88 8.38 14.49 2.50
C GLY A 88 7.08 15.21 2.11
N ASP A 89 5.91 14.65 2.45
CA ASP A 89 4.63 15.31 2.20
C ASP A 89 4.16 16.12 3.42
N TYR A 90 4.07 17.44 3.21
CA TYR A 90 3.71 18.42 4.25
C TYR A 90 2.33 19.02 4.08
N LEU A 91 1.57 18.60 3.05
CA LEU A 91 0.19 19.04 2.87
C LEU A 91 -0.64 18.65 4.09
N ASP A 92 -1.60 19.50 4.44
CA ASP A 92 -2.61 19.18 5.45
C ASP A 92 -3.64 18.15 4.95
N HIS A 93 -4.55 17.73 5.83
CA HIS A 93 -5.56 16.73 5.52
C HIS A 93 -6.40 17.10 4.27
N ASP A 94 -6.92 18.31 4.18
CA ASP A 94 -7.84 18.71 3.12
C ASP A 94 -7.10 18.90 1.79
N GLN A 95 -5.90 19.48 1.85
CA GLN A 95 -5.00 19.60 0.70
C GLN A 95 -4.63 18.23 0.12
N ARG A 96 -4.46 17.19 0.95
CA ARG A 96 -4.20 15.83 0.46
C ARG A 96 -5.41 15.26 -0.29
N TYR A 97 -6.63 15.53 0.15
CA TYR A 97 -7.84 15.11 -0.57
C TYR A 97 -8.05 15.90 -1.86
N ALA A 98 -7.82 17.21 -1.87
CA ALA A 98 -7.84 18.02 -3.09
C ALA A 98 -6.82 17.51 -4.12
N ARG A 99 -5.59 17.20 -3.67
CA ARG A 99 -4.57 16.58 -4.53
C ARG A 99 -5.01 15.22 -5.06
N THR A 100 -5.66 14.43 -4.21
CA THR A 100 -6.16 13.10 -4.58
C THR A 100 -7.26 13.19 -5.64
N ASP A 101 -8.17 14.16 -5.54
CA ASP A 101 -9.18 14.42 -6.56
C ASP A 101 -8.53 14.71 -7.93
N ALA A 102 -7.64 15.72 -7.97
CA ALA A 102 -6.92 16.11 -9.18
C ALA A 102 -6.06 14.97 -9.76
N PHE A 103 -5.47 14.14 -8.90
CA PHE A 103 -4.70 12.97 -9.31
C PHE A 103 -5.58 11.94 -10.02
N LEU A 104 -6.74 11.62 -9.44
CA LEU A 104 -7.65 10.61 -9.99
C LEU A 104 -8.31 11.07 -11.28
N GLU A 105 -8.66 12.35 -11.39
CA GLU A 105 -9.08 12.95 -12.66
C GLU A 105 -8.02 12.77 -13.75
N THR A 106 -6.77 13.09 -13.42
CA THR A 106 -5.66 12.98 -14.37
C THR A 106 -5.42 11.53 -14.79
N VAL A 107 -5.38 10.59 -13.84
CA VAL A 107 -5.18 9.16 -14.12
C VAL A 107 -6.30 8.63 -15.01
N ARG A 108 -7.56 8.95 -14.69
CA ARG A 108 -8.72 8.54 -15.47
C ARG A 108 -8.66 9.10 -16.89
N LYS A 109 -8.35 10.39 -17.04
CA LYS A 109 -8.19 11.04 -18.34
C LYS A 109 -7.11 10.35 -19.18
N VAL A 110 -5.96 10.03 -18.60
CA VAL A 110 -4.88 9.30 -19.30
C VAL A 110 -5.31 7.88 -19.70
N TRP A 111 -6.09 7.18 -18.87
CA TRP A 111 -6.58 5.84 -19.20
C TRP A 111 -7.61 5.83 -20.32
N THR A 112 -8.46 6.85 -20.42
CA THR A 112 -9.60 6.87 -21.35
C THR A 112 -9.37 7.71 -22.61
N ALA A 113 -8.39 8.61 -22.64
CA ALA A 113 -8.16 9.49 -23.79
C ALA A 113 -7.79 8.70 -25.06
N GLU A 114 -8.44 8.95 -26.19
CA GLU A 114 -8.13 8.28 -27.47
C GLU A 114 -7.00 8.95 -28.25
N GLN A 115 -6.62 10.18 -27.87
CA GLN A 115 -5.48 10.92 -28.40
C GLN A 115 -4.65 11.53 -27.24
N PRO A 116 -3.41 12.01 -27.48
CA PRO A 116 -2.64 12.74 -26.47
C PRO A 116 -3.44 13.91 -25.88
N VAL A 117 -3.32 14.14 -24.58
CA VAL A 117 -4.10 15.16 -23.87
C VAL A 117 -3.22 16.05 -22.99
N ASP A 118 -3.53 17.34 -22.98
CA ASP A 118 -2.91 18.26 -22.02
C ASP A 118 -3.61 18.16 -20.66
N ILE A 119 -2.82 18.24 -19.59
CA ILE A 119 -3.25 18.26 -18.19
C ILE A 119 -2.82 19.60 -17.61
N ALA A 120 -3.78 20.32 -17.02
CA ALA A 120 -3.53 21.53 -16.25
C ALA A 120 -4.58 21.62 -15.15
N ASN A 121 -4.14 21.41 -13.90
CA ASN A 121 -4.93 21.63 -12.69
C ASN A 121 -4.01 22.12 -11.57
N ASP A 122 -4.58 22.40 -10.40
CA ASP A 122 -3.88 23.02 -9.27
C ASP A 122 -2.64 22.22 -8.78
N PHE A 123 -2.57 20.92 -9.09
CA PHE A 123 -1.51 20.03 -8.60
C PHE A 123 -0.60 19.49 -9.70
N TYR A 124 -1.08 19.41 -10.94
CA TYR A 124 -0.43 18.69 -12.03
C TYR A 124 -0.53 19.42 -13.36
N GLN A 125 0.59 19.48 -14.06
CA GLN A 125 0.69 19.95 -15.43
C GLN A 125 1.44 18.92 -16.28
N ALA A 126 0.94 18.65 -17.49
CA ALA A 126 1.61 17.83 -18.48
C ALA A 126 1.10 18.18 -19.89
N GLU A 127 2.00 18.17 -20.87
CA GLU A 127 1.68 18.40 -22.27
C GLU A 127 1.66 17.06 -23.01
N GLN A 128 0.67 16.88 -23.89
CA GLN A 128 0.54 15.70 -24.75
C GLN A 128 0.65 14.37 -23.97
N ALA A 129 0.07 14.33 -22.77
CA ALA A 129 0.09 13.13 -21.93
C ALA A 129 -0.63 11.98 -22.65
N TRP A 130 0.08 10.86 -22.78
CA TRP A 130 -0.39 9.69 -23.52
C TRP A 130 0.11 8.40 -22.89
N SER A 131 -0.73 7.36 -22.92
CA SER A 131 -0.37 6.00 -22.56
C SER A 131 -0.67 5.05 -23.71
N ALA A 132 0.37 4.43 -24.25
CA ALA A 132 0.23 3.35 -25.23
C ALA A 132 -0.38 2.08 -24.61
N ILE A 133 -0.14 1.86 -23.31
CA ILE A 133 -0.75 0.76 -22.56
C ILE A 133 -2.07 1.21 -21.93
N ARG A 134 -3.13 0.45 -22.18
CA ARG A 134 -4.49 0.75 -21.70
C ARG A 134 -4.95 -0.28 -20.69
N PRO A 135 -5.81 0.10 -19.73
CA PRO A 135 -6.43 -0.87 -18.86
C PRO A 135 -7.12 -2.01 -19.63
N LEU A 136 -6.92 -3.23 -19.14
CA LEU A 136 -7.64 -4.42 -19.61
C LEU A 136 -9.10 -4.36 -19.16
N GLN A 137 -9.34 -4.04 -17.89
CA GLN A 137 -10.68 -3.84 -17.35
C GLN A 137 -11.30 -2.56 -17.91
N LYS A 138 -12.61 -2.61 -18.15
CA LYS A 138 -13.41 -1.49 -18.69
C LYS A 138 -14.43 -1.00 -17.65
N PRO A 139 -14.71 0.32 -17.60
CA PRO A 139 -14.10 1.39 -18.41
C PRO A 139 -12.65 1.71 -18.02
N HIS A 140 -12.22 1.32 -16.83
CA HIS A 140 -10.84 1.47 -16.33
C HIS A 140 -10.58 0.46 -15.18
N ILE A 141 -9.37 0.48 -14.61
CA ILE A 141 -9.01 -0.31 -13.42
C ILE A 141 -9.91 0.07 -12.25
N PRO A 142 -10.53 -0.89 -11.53
CA PRO A 142 -11.39 -0.59 -10.39
C PRO A 142 -10.66 0.18 -9.28
N LEU A 143 -11.28 1.26 -8.83
CA LEU A 143 -10.81 2.12 -7.77
C LEU A 143 -11.60 1.85 -6.49
N TYR A 144 -10.89 1.53 -5.42
CA TYR A 144 -11.40 1.43 -4.07
C TYR A 144 -10.98 2.67 -3.31
N PHE A 145 -11.83 3.13 -2.40
CA PHE A 145 -11.54 4.31 -1.59
C PHE A 145 -12.04 4.08 -0.17
N GLY A 146 -11.33 4.57 0.83
CA GLY A 146 -11.77 4.51 2.23
C GLY A 146 -11.56 5.85 2.93
N GLY A 147 -12.22 6.03 4.07
CA GLY A 147 -12.17 7.25 4.88
C GLY A 147 -13.55 7.59 5.44
N SER A 148 -13.59 8.35 6.53
CA SER A 148 -14.84 8.77 7.18
C SER A 148 -15.05 10.28 7.18
N SER A 149 -14.05 11.07 6.75
CA SER A 149 -14.18 12.52 6.67
C SER A 149 -15.04 12.93 5.47
N GLU A 150 -15.66 14.11 5.55
CA GLU A 150 -16.48 14.67 4.48
C GLU A 150 -15.69 14.79 3.17
N ALA A 151 -14.44 15.26 3.24
CA ALA A 151 -13.53 15.32 2.09
C ALA A 151 -13.28 13.93 1.46
N ALA A 152 -13.10 12.89 2.28
CA ALA A 152 -12.93 11.52 1.79
C ALA A 152 -14.16 11.01 1.07
N ILE A 153 -15.34 11.25 1.65
CA ILE A 153 -16.63 10.81 1.08
C ILE A 153 -16.89 11.54 -0.24
N ALA A 154 -16.61 12.85 -0.32
CA ALA A 154 -16.79 13.63 -1.53
C ALA A 154 -15.92 13.12 -2.70
N VAL A 155 -14.62 12.92 -2.45
CA VAL A 155 -13.68 12.40 -3.46
C VAL A 155 -14.05 10.96 -3.86
N ALA A 156 -14.41 10.12 -2.89
CA ALA A 156 -14.84 8.77 -3.17
C ALA A 156 -16.12 8.71 -4.01
N GLY A 157 -17.11 9.56 -3.71
CA GLY A 157 -18.37 9.62 -4.46
C GLY A 157 -18.16 9.99 -5.94
N LYS A 158 -17.11 10.76 -6.24
CA LYS A 158 -16.75 11.14 -7.61
C LYS A 158 -15.97 10.06 -8.37
N HIS A 159 -15.10 9.31 -7.68
CA HIS A 159 -14.10 8.46 -8.35
C HIS A 159 -14.18 6.96 -8.07
N ALA A 160 -14.68 6.56 -6.91
CA ALA A 160 -14.58 5.19 -6.43
C ALA A 160 -15.62 4.28 -7.08
N ASN A 161 -15.21 3.06 -7.42
CA ASN A 161 -16.13 1.98 -7.75
C ASN A 161 -16.63 1.28 -6.47
N VAL A 162 -15.76 1.19 -5.45
CA VAL A 162 -16.07 0.52 -4.19
C VAL A 162 -15.60 1.38 -3.02
N PHE A 163 -16.49 1.60 -2.06
CA PHE A 163 -16.15 2.25 -0.80
C PHE A 163 -15.79 1.20 0.26
N ALA A 164 -14.59 1.28 0.80
CA ALA A 164 -14.04 0.37 1.78
C ALA A 164 -14.31 0.91 3.19
N LEU A 165 -15.05 0.13 3.97
CA LEU A 165 -15.41 0.46 5.34
C LEU A 165 -14.44 -0.19 6.34
N TRP A 166 -14.32 0.44 7.50
CA TRP A 166 -13.66 -0.17 8.64
C TRP A 166 -14.47 -1.36 9.17
N GLY A 167 -13.82 -2.19 9.99
CA GLY A 167 -14.47 -3.32 10.67
C GLY A 167 -15.40 -2.86 11.79
N GLU A 168 -16.44 -2.12 11.44
CA GLU A 168 -17.49 -1.65 12.34
C GLU A 168 -18.60 -2.69 12.50
N SER A 169 -19.42 -2.56 13.54
CA SER A 169 -20.66 -3.32 13.62
C SER A 169 -21.64 -2.89 12.52
N LEU A 170 -22.56 -3.77 12.12
CA LEU A 170 -23.58 -3.45 11.10
C LEU A 170 -24.40 -2.20 11.47
N ALA A 171 -24.68 -2.01 12.76
CA ALA A 171 -25.39 -0.83 13.25
C ALA A 171 -24.57 0.45 13.04
N GLN A 172 -23.30 0.43 13.43
CA GLN A 172 -22.39 1.58 13.23
C GLN A 172 -22.20 1.89 11.74
N THR A 173 -22.07 0.87 10.88
CA THR A 173 -22.00 1.08 9.43
C THR A 173 -23.25 1.75 8.89
N ALA A 174 -24.44 1.33 9.32
CA ALA A 174 -25.69 1.94 8.88
C ALA A 174 -25.83 3.39 9.34
N GLU A 175 -25.34 3.71 10.54
CA GLU A 175 -25.36 5.05 11.14
C GLU A 175 -24.33 5.98 10.49
N ASN A 176 -23.08 5.54 10.35
CA ASN A 176 -21.98 6.33 9.83
C ASN A 176 -22.04 6.51 8.30
N HIS A 177 -22.68 5.56 7.61
CA HIS A 177 -22.77 5.52 6.15
C HIS A 177 -24.20 5.25 5.68
N PRO A 178 -25.16 6.17 5.93
CA PRO A 178 -26.56 5.97 5.59
C PRO A 178 -26.78 5.79 4.08
N ALA A 179 -25.91 6.37 3.24
CA ALA A 179 -25.92 6.16 1.79
C ALA A 179 -25.62 4.71 1.38
N CYS A 180 -24.92 3.94 2.22
CA CYS A 180 -24.67 2.50 2.03
C CYS A 180 -25.83 1.63 2.53
N ALA A 181 -26.69 2.14 3.41
CA ALA A 181 -27.73 1.38 4.12
C ALA A 181 -28.97 1.04 3.27
N GLY A 182 -29.06 1.47 2.00
CA GLY A 182 -30.26 1.28 1.18
C GLY A 182 -30.03 0.96 -0.31
N ARG A 183 -28.79 0.82 -0.77
CA ARG A 183 -28.48 0.47 -2.17
C ARG A 183 -27.91 -0.94 -2.21
N GLY A 184 -28.71 -1.90 -2.64
CA GLY A 184 -28.31 -3.27 -2.95
C GLY A 184 -27.36 -3.41 -4.16
N GLY A 185 -26.53 -2.41 -4.45
CA GLY A 185 -25.30 -2.64 -5.20
C GLY A 185 -24.33 -3.34 -4.27
N GLU A 186 -23.52 -4.27 -4.76
CA GLU A 186 -22.57 -5.08 -3.98
C GLU A 186 -21.69 -4.21 -3.06
N THR A 187 -22.21 -3.85 -1.89
CA THR A 187 -21.44 -3.49 -0.73
C THR A 187 -20.73 -4.78 -0.41
N SER A 188 -19.43 -4.83 -0.66
CA SER A 188 -18.61 -5.98 -0.30
C SER A 188 -18.47 -6.05 1.22
N ALA A 189 -19.59 -6.26 1.91
CA ALA A 189 -19.70 -6.70 3.29
C ALA A 189 -19.29 -8.19 3.44
N ARG A 190 -18.75 -8.81 2.39
CA ARG A 190 -17.92 -10.00 2.53
C ARG A 190 -16.53 -9.56 2.99
N ASN A 191 -16.46 -9.16 4.26
CA ASN A 191 -15.20 -8.91 4.95
C ASN A 191 -14.50 -10.26 5.24
N ARG A 192 -14.12 -10.98 4.19
CA ARG A 192 -13.20 -12.13 4.31
C ARG A 192 -11.81 -11.54 4.48
N LEU A 193 -11.42 -11.38 5.74
CA LEU A 193 -10.05 -11.17 6.25
C LEU A 193 -9.09 -10.58 5.21
N GLN A 194 -9.02 -9.25 5.14
CA GLN A 194 -7.91 -8.58 4.48
C GLN A 194 -6.65 -8.87 5.27
N ARG A 195 -5.88 -9.86 4.84
CA ARG A 195 -4.57 -10.14 5.43
C ARG A 195 -3.52 -9.47 4.56
N LEU A 196 -2.91 -8.43 5.12
CA LEU A 196 -1.76 -7.75 4.54
C LEU A 196 -0.69 -8.78 4.21
N VAL A 197 -0.02 -8.64 3.07
CA VAL A 197 1.20 -9.40 2.76
C VAL A 197 2.34 -8.80 3.60
N PRO A 198 2.78 -9.40 4.73
CA PRO A 198 3.96 -8.91 5.40
C PRO A 198 5.18 -9.18 4.51
N ALA A 199 6.02 -8.17 4.34
CA ALA A 199 7.33 -8.38 3.74
C ALA A 199 8.30 -8.90 4.81
N ASP A 200 8.16 -10.17 5.18
CA ASP A 200 9.17 -10.85 6.01
C ASP A 200 10.41 -11.14 5.15
N TYR A 201 11.36 -10.20 5.14
CA TYR A 201 12.66 -10.34 4.46
C TYR A 201 13.74 -11.01 5.35
N ARG A 202 13.41 -11.48 6.57
CA ARG A 202 14.39 -12.11 7.46
C ARG A 202 14.34 -13.64 7.42
N ARG A 203 15.50 -14.18 7.00
CA ARG A 203 16.04 -15.55 7.20
C ARG A 203 15.45 -16.68 6.36
N ASP A 204 16.08 -16.88 5.21
CA ASP A 204 16.60 -18.21 4.85
C ASP A 204 18.00 -18.06 4.22
N ARG A 205 19.04 -18.06 5.07
CA ARG A 205 20.47 -18.08 4.68
C ARG A 205 21.19 -19.19 5.43
N SER A 206 20.57 -20.36 5.53
CA SER A 206 21.23 -21.52 6.13
C SER A 206 20.91 -22.77 5.36
N ARG A 207 21.46 -22.88 4.15
CA ARG A 207 22.11 -24.07 3.59
C ARG A 207 22.38 -23.83 2.10
N GLY A 208 23.67 -23.79 1.74
CA GLY A 208 24.10 -23.83 0.34
C GLY A 208 24.87 -22.59 -0.12
N LEU A 209 26.03 -22.32 0.47
CA LEU A 209 27.08 -21.59 -0.23
C LEU A 209 28.40 -22.32 0.02
N GLY A 210 28.81 -23.09 -0.99
CA GLY A 210 30.20 -23.43 -1.20
C GLY A 210 31.01 -22.14 -1.44
N GLU A 211 32.22 -22.17 -0.93
CA GLU A 211 33.33 -21.23 -1.04
C GLU A 211 33.18 -20.09 -2.07
N SER A 212 33.11 -18.85 -1.57
CA SER A 212 33.37 -17.65 -2.37
C SER A 212 34.62 -16.93 -1.84
N ARG A 213 35.65 -16.88 -2.68
CA ARG A 213 36.92 -16.17 -2.54
C ARG A 213 36.71 -14.70 -2.12
N ALA A 214 37.45 -14.26 -1.10
CA ALA A 214 37.44 -12.88 -0.61
C ALA A 214 38.20 -11.93 -1.57
N TYR A 215 37.61 -10.78 -1.87
CA TYR A 215 38.32 -9.62 -2.44
C TYR A 215 38.88 -8.74 -1.30
N PRO A 216 40.11 -8.20 -1.42
CA PRO A 216 40.69 -7.37 -0.36
C PRO A 216 40.09 -5.95 -0.34
N ALA A 217 39.86 -5.44 0.88
CA ALA A 217 39.35 -4.10 1.13
C ALA A 217 40.42 -3.02 0.85
N ARG A 218 40.00 -1.88 0.26
CA ARG A 218 40.82 -0.67 0.11
C ARG A 218 40.99 0.05 1.46
N PRO A 219 42.16 0.64 1.77
CA PRO A 219 42.36 1.41 2.99
C PRO A 219 41.76 2.82 2.90
N PRO A 220 41.34 3.42 4.03
CA PRO A 220 40.81 4.78 4.06
C PRO A 220 41.92 5.86 4.03
N PRO A 221 41.61 7.09 3.54
CA PRO A 221 42.59 8.15 3.45
C PRO A 221 42.92 8.80 4.80
N SER A 222 44.19 9.16 4.97
CA SER A 222 44.77 9.79 6.15
C SER A 222 44.47 11.30 6.23
N GLY A 223 43.84 11.74 7.31
CA GLY A 223 43.66 13.17 7.62
C GLY A 223 43.39 13.38 9.11
N ARG A 224 44.39 13.90 9.83
CA ARG A 224 44.34 14.18 11.28
C ARG A 224 43.40 15.34 11.60
N ARG A 225 42.46 15.15 12.53
CA ARG A 225 42.11 16.13 13.59
C ARG A 225 41.69 15.37 14.86
N ARG A 226 42.31 15.73 15.98
CA ARG A 226 41.98 15.27 17.35
C ARG A 226 40.73 16.02 17.83
N ALA A 227 39.81 15.31 18.49
CA ALA A 227 39.05 15.81 19.64
C ALA A 227 38.42 14.64 20.42
N GLU A 228 38.92 14.48 21.65
CA GLU A 228 38.29 14.03 22.90
C GLU A 228 37.30 12.86 22.94
N ALA A 229 37.72 11.82 23.68
CA ALA A 229 36.92 10.72 24.15
C ALA A 229 36.14 11.11 25.42
N VAL A 230 34.82 10.92 25.40
CA VAL A 230 33.99 10.81 26.61
C VAL A 230 33.54 9.36 26.73
N SER A 231 33.92 8.74 27.84
CA SER A 231 33.60 7.37 28.24
C SER A 231 32.37 7.34 29.13
N LYS A 232 31.56 6.25 29.07
CA LYS A 232 30.83 5.55 30.15
C LYS A 232 29.70 4.64 29.59
N PRO A 233 29.14 3.65 30.34
CA PRO A 233 29.59 2.27 30.28
C PRO A 233 28.48 1.27 29.87
N SER A 234 28.90 0.06 29.51
CA SER A 234 28.06 -1.13 29.31
C SER A 234 27.55 -1.73 30.63
N PRO A 235 26.35 -2.35 30.66
CA PRO A 235 26.01 -3.36 31.65
C PRO A 235 25.98 -4.78 31.06
N THR A 236 26.36 -5.68 31.96
CA THR A 236 26.60 -7.12 31.89
C THR A 236 25.37 -8.00 31.65
N ALA A 237 25.64 -9.20 31.14
CA ALA A 237 24.71 -10.31 30.93
C ALA A 237 24.31 -11.03 32.23
N SER A 238 23.10 -11.63 32.27
CA SER A 238 22.87 -13.00 32.77
C SER A 238 21.42 -13.45 32.51
N GLY A 239 21.22 -14.74 32.23
CA GLY A 239 19.90 -15.39 32.20
C GLY A 239 19.72 -16.42 31.08
N ARG A 240 20.10 -17.68 31.31
CA ARG A 240 19.84 -18.83 30.43
C ARG A 240 18.53 -19.55 30.79
N SER A 241 17.84 -19.98 29.72
CA SER A 241 16.99 -21.18 29.52
C SER A 241 15.76 -21.45 30.39
N VAL A 242 14.61 -21.76 29.76
CA VAL A 242 14.00 -23.12 29.72
C VAL A 242 13.11 -23.26 28.47
N CYS A 243 13.23 -24.40 27.80
CA CYS A 243 12.43 -24.86 26.66
C CYS A 243 11.15 -25.55 27.15
N GLY A 244 9.98 -25.20 26.61
CA GLY A 244 8.70 -25.85 26.90
C GLY A 244 7.77 -25.89 25.69
N ARG A 245 7.63 -27.06 25.07
CA ARG A 245 6.63 -27.34 24.02
C ARG A 245 5.24 -27.48 24.67
N ARG A 246 4.25 -26.68 24.26
CA ARG A 246 2.82 -27.08 24.29
C ARG A 246 2.08 -26.57 23.05
N ARG A 247 1.25 -27.48 22.52
CA ARG A 247 0.45 -27.39 21.29
C ARG A 247 -0.79 -26.50 21.48
N ARG A 248 -1.16 -25.84 20.38
CA ARG A 248 -2.52 -25.46 19.89
C ARG A 248 -3.45 -24.73 20.87
N ARG A 249 -3.62 -23.43 20.62
CA ARG A 249 -4.91 -22.74 20.35
C ARG A 249 -4.56 -21.37 19.75
N ALA A 250 -4.77 -21.19 18.44
CA ALA A 250 -4.58 -19.90 17.81
C ALA A 250 -5.68 -18.95 18.31
N ARG A 251 -5.31 -18.03 19.21
CA ARG A 251 -6.12 -16.86 19.55
C ARG A 251 -5.69 -15.73 18.62
N TRP A 252 -6.72 -15.12 18.03
CA TRP A 252 -6.79 -13.89 17.27
C TRP A 252 -5.73 -12.84 17.61
N TRP A 253 -5.14 -12.23 16.58
CA TRP A 253 -4.36 -10.99 16.69
C TRP A 253 -4.69 -10.08 15.51
N ILE A 254 -5.37 -8.97 15.84
CA ILE A 254 -5.48 -7.77 15.02
C ILE A 254 -4.22 -6.96 15.32
N ASN A 255 -3.36 -6.71 14.34
CA ASN A 255 -2.28 -5.74 14.52
C ASN A 255 -2.87 -4.33 14.38
N ALA A 256 -3.40 -3.82 15.49
CA ALA A 256 -3.56 -2.41 15.75
C ALA A 256 -2.65 -2.09 16.94
N CYS A 257 -1.53 -1.40 16.68
CA CYS A 257 -0.76 -0.70 17.72
C CYS A 257 0.24 0.26 17.08
N GLY A 258 -0.19 1.51 16.90
CA GLY A 258 0.62 2.71 17.10
C GLY A 258 -0.14 3.60 18.08
N PRO A 259 0.48 4.22 19.09
CA PRO A 259 -0.23 4.81 20.21
C PRO A 259 -0.86 6.15 19.81
N GLY A 260 -2.15 6.30 20.12
CA GLY A 260 -2.79 7.55 20.52
C GLY A 260 -2.86 8.69 19.49
N SER A 261 -3.99 8.79 18.80
CA SER A 261 -4.80 10.01 18.82
C SER A 261 -6.20 9.69 18.29
N ARG A 262 -7.20 9.74 19.18
CA ARG A 262 -8.58 9.96 18.77
C ARG A 262 -8.74 11.46 18.56
N SER A 263 -9.15 11.85 17.36
CA SER A 263 -9.84 13.12 17.12
C SER A 263 -10.66 12.92 15.85
N TRP A 264 -11.93 13.26 15.99
CA TRP A 264 -13.09 13.09 15.12
C TRP A 264 -12.86 13.41 13.64
#